data_AF-R0KN33-F1
#
_entry.id   AF-R0KN33-F1
#
_cell.length_a   1.000
_cell.length_b   1.000
_cell.length_c   1.000
_cell.angle_alpha   90.00
_cell.angle_beta   90.00
_cell.angle_gamma   90.00
#
_symmetry.space_group_name_H-M   'P 1'
#
loop_
_entity.id
_entity.type
_entity.pdbx_description
1 polymer ?
#
loop_
_entity_poly.entity_id
_entity_poly.type
_entity_poly.pdbx_seq_one_letter_code
_entity_poly.pdbx_strand_id
1 'polypeptide(L)'
;MKKKMLTFTKGNRKVPFEFIPISDFLKLIWTEIPLFTKNAQHDANEFLMIFTQKIKEGEELGHFPPITPLFTFEVENSIWCDLCKKCTSSRESHFMAYTPFNVHVQGSLDLYFKSYQTPCGGEMWISNKIISLPSFFIVTIGRIVFKNENFYKITDSVGVDQINLSPYLRKAKISNFFTQELKVKGFTEGEINLALSDTNNFENLEERIDEYRKMHKTNPKYGIGGAIIHSGNSMKGIL
;
A
#
# COMPACT_ATOMS: atom_id res chain seq x y z
N MET A 1 9.33 -34.00 -25.99
CA MET A 1 9.76 -32.59 -26.18
C MET A 1 10.94 -32.30 -25.27
N LYS A 2 12.05 -31.77 -25.79
CA LYS A 2 13.21 -31.39 -24.97
C LYS A 2 12.86 -30.12 -24.17
N LYS A 3 12.79 -30.22 -22.83
CA LYS A 3 12.61 -29.07 -21.93
C LYS A 3 13.83 -28.16 -22.06
N LYS A 4 13.63 -26.89 -22.43
CA LYS A 4 14.71 -25.91 -22.56
C LYS A 4 15.10 -25.47 -21.15
N MET A 5 16.21 -25.99 -20.63
CA MET A 5 16.74 -25.58 -19.33
C MET A 5 17.39 -24.21 -19.46
N LEU A 6 16.89 -23.24 -18.71
CA LEU A 6 17.54 -21.95 -18.53
C LEU A 6 18.48 -22.05 -17.33
N THR A 7 19.58 -21.32 -17.36
CA THR A 7 20.49 -21.22 -16.22
C THR A 7 20.44 -19.80 -15.69
N PHE A 8 20.13 -19.64 -14.41
CA PHE A 8 20.34 -18.38 -13.71
C PHE A 8 21.51 -18.54 -12.73
N THR A 9 22.21 -17.43 -12.47
CA THR A 9 23.38 -17.42 -11.60
C THR A 9 22.96 -16.90 -10.22
N LYS A 10 23.11 -17.73 -9.18
CA LYS A 10 23.00 -17.30 -7.78
C LYS A 10 24.40 -17.31 -7.18
N GLY A 11 25.05 -16.15 -7.11
CA GLY A 11 26.49 -16.07 -6.85
C GLY A 11 27.29 -16.77 -7.96
N ASN A 12 28.22 -17.67 -7.60
CA ASN A 12 29.05 -18.43 -8.56
C ASN A 12 28.42 -19.77 -9.00
N ARG A 13 27.19 -20.10 -8.60
CA ARG A 13 26.53 -21.36 -8.98
C ARG A 13 25.48 -21.13 -10.07
N LYS A 14 25.60 -21.86 -11.18
CA LYS A 14 24.55 -21.98 -12.21
C LYS A 14 23.53 -23.00 -11.74
N VAL A 15 22.34 -22.54 -11.39
CA VAL A 15 21.24 -23.43 -11.00
C VAL A 15 20.41 -23.74 -12.25
N PRO A 16 20.20 -25.02 -12.58
CA PRO A 16 19.29 -25.40 -13.64
C PRO A 16 17.86 -24.99 -13.27
N PHE A 17 17.22 -24.19 -14.12
CA PHE A 17 15.81 -23.81 -13.98
C PHE A 17 15.03 -24.37 -15.17
N GLU A 18 13.94 -25.08 -14.88
CA GLU A 18 13.02 -25.54 -15.90
C GLU A 18 12.23 -24.32 -16.41
N PHE A 19 12.34 -24.01 -17.71
CA PHE A 19 11.52 -22.96 -18.30
C PHE A 19 10.06 -23.38 -18.23
N ILE A 20 9.28 -22.68 -17.41
CA ILE A 20 7.82 -22.81 -17.36
C ILE A 20 7.25 -21.79 -18.37
N PRO A 21 6.63 -22.24 -19.46
CA PRO A 21 5.98 -21.34 -20.40
C PRO A 21 4.88 -20.53 -19.71
N ILE A 22 4.79 -19.24 -20.03
CA ILE A 22 3.71 -18.38 -19.52
C ILE A 22 2.32 -18.94 -19.83
N SER A 23 2.17 -19.72 -20.90
CA SER A 23 0.91 -20.38 -21.26
C SER A 23 0.42 -21.36 -20.20
N ASP A 24 1.32 -21.98 -19.44
CA ASP A 24 0.93 -22.94 -18.40
C ASP A 24 0.47 -22.21 -17.14
N PHE A 25 1.09 -21.07 -16.83
CA PHE A 25 0.58 -20.14 -15.83
C PHE A 25 -0.82 -19.61 -16.20
N LEU A 26 -1.01 -19.16 -17.44
CA LEU A 26 -2.31 -18.67 -17.90
C LEU A 26 -3.41 -19.73 -17.84
N LYS A 27 -3.10 -20.98 -18.22
CA LYS A 27 -4.06 -22.10 -18.06
C LYS A 27 -4.46 -22.29 -16.61
N LEU A 28 -3.49 -22.28 -15.69
CA LEU A 28 -3.77 -22.39 -14.26
C LEU A 28 -4.68 -21.26 -13.79
N ILE A 29 -4.40 -20.02 -14.16
CA ILE A 29 -5.25 -18.87 -13.83
C ILE A 29 -6.69 -19.07 -14.34
N TRP A 30 -6.86 -19.48 -15.60
CA TRP A 30 -8.20 -19.68 -16.17
C TRP A 30 -8.97 -20.85 -15.53
N THR A 31 -8.26 -21.84 -14.99
CA THR A 31 -8.87 -22.98 -14.28
C THR A 31 -9.23 -22.63 -12.83
N GLU A 32 -8.31 -21.99 -12.11
CA GLU A 32 -8.45 -21.73 -10.67
C GLU A 32 -9.20 -20.43 -10.35
N ILE A 33 -9.24 -19.49 -11.30
CA ILE A 33 -9.90 -18.19 -11.14
C ILE A 33 -10.80 -17.93 -12.36
N PRO A 34 -12.01 -18.53 -12.40
CA PRO A 34 -12.90 -18.50 -13.57
C PRO A 34 -13.34 -17.10 -14.01
N LEU A 35 -13.21 -16.09 -13.13
CA LEU A 35 -13.41 -14.68 -13.45
C LEU A 35 -12.53 -14.23 -14.63
N PHE A 36 -11.27 -14.68 -14.68
CA PHE A 36 -10.35 -14.36 -15.74
C PHE A 36 -10.55 -15.33 -16.90
N THR A 37 -11.38 -14.92 -17.86
CA THR A 37 -11.66 -15.70 -19.05
C THR A 37 -10.60 -15.50 -20.14
N LYS A 38 -10.32 -16.59 -20.87
CA LYS A 38 -9.40 -16.59 -22.00
C LYS A 38 -9.89 -15.62 -23.09
N ASN A 39 -8.96 -14.84 -23.64
CA ASN A 39 -9.18 -13.86 -24.71
C ASN A 39 -10.10 -12.68 -24.37
N ALA A 40 -10.41 -12.44 -23.09
CA ALA A 40 -11.10 -11.23 -22.64
C ALA A 40 -10.12 -10.26 -21.96
N GLN A 41 -10.44 -8.96 -22.01
CA GLN A 41 -9.74 -7.94 -21.25
C GLN A 41 -10.31 -7.86 -19.84
N HIS A 42 -9.43 -7.73 -18.86
CA HIS A 42 -9.77 -7.65 -17.43
C HIS A 42 -9.00 -6.51 -16.77
N ASP A 43 -9.48 -6.05 -15.62
CA ASP A 43 -8.80 -5.00 -14.86
C ASP A 43 -7.52 -5.55 -14.21
N ALA A 44 -6.40 -4.82 -14.39
CA ALA A 44 -5.11 -5.24 -13.87
C ALA A 44 -5.02 -5.16 -12.34
N ASN A 45 -5.74 -4.22 -11.70
CA ASN A 45 -5.78 -4.15 -10.24
C ASN A 45 -6.58 -5.31 -9.66
N GLU A 46 -7.71 -5.66 -10.28
CA GLU A 46 -8.50 -6.83 -9.88
C GLU A 46 -7.68 -8.12 -9.97
N PHE A 47 -6.95 -8.31 -11.08
CA PHE A 47 -6.01 -9.42 -11.20
C PHE A 47 -4.95 -9.41 -10.10
N LEU A 48 -4.31 -8.27 -9.85
CA LEU A 48 -3.29 -8.15 -8.82
C LEU A 48 -3.83 -8.51 -7.42
N MET A 49 -5.01 -7.99 -7.05
CA MET A 49 -5.64 -8.29 -5.77
C MET A 49 -5.88 -9.79 -5.58
N ILE A 50 -6.53 -10.43 -6.54
CA ILE A 50 -6.89 -11.85 -6.45
C ILE A 50 -5.63 -12.70 -6.44
N PHE A 51 -4.66 -12.38 -7.29
CA PHE A 51 -3.41 -13.11 -7.37
C PHE A 51 -2.60 -13.00 -6.07
N THR A 52 -2.53 -11.81 -5.46
CA THR A 52 -1.87 -11.65 -4.17
C THR A 52 -2.60 -12.39 -3.05
N GLN A 53 -3.94 -12.42 -3.07
CA GLN A 53 -4.69 -13.22 -2.10
C GLN A 53 -4.36 -14.72 -2.20
N LYS A 54 -4.20 -15.24 -3.42
CA LYS A 54 -3.75 -16.63 -3.64
C LYS A 54 -2.32 -16.88 -3.14
N ILE A 55 -1.42 -15.90 -3.30
CA ILE A 55 -0.08 -15.97 -2.71
C ILE A 55 -0.17 -16.05 -1.18
N LYS A 56 -0.99 -15.18 -0.56
CA LYS A 56 -1.19 -15.16 0.89
C LYS A 56 -1.72 -16.50 1.43
N GLU A 57 -2.72 -17.08 0.76
CA GLU A 57 -3.22 -18.42 1.08
C GLU A 57 -2.09 -19.47 1.02
N GLY A 58 -1.23 -19.40 0.00
CA GLY A 58 -0.06 -20.29 -0.11
C GLY A 58 1.01 -20.05 0.97
N GLU A 59 1.20 -18.81 1.44
CA GLU A 59 2.08 -18.48 2.56
C GLU A 59 1.56 -19.10 3.87
N GLU A 60 0.25 -18.98 4.13
CA GLU A 60 -0.42 -19.56 5.31
C GLU A 60 -0.32 -21.09 5.34
N LEU A 61 -0.31 -21.74 4.17
CA LEU A 61 -0.09 -23.18 4.00
C LEU A 61 1.40 -23.59 4.03
N GLY A 62 2.33 -22.64 4.13
CA GLY A 62 3.76 -22.89 4.15
C GLY A 62 4.37 -23.27 2.79
N HIS A 63 3.66 -23.03 1.68
CA HIS A 63 4.17 -23.28 0.33
C HIS A 63 5.16 -22.19 -0.12
N PHE A 64 5.01 -20.97 0.38
CA PHE A 64 5.84 -19.83 0.05
C PHE A 64 6.39 -19.14 1.31
N PRO A 65 7.58 -18.53 1.25
CA PRO A 65 8.01 -17.61 2.29
C PRO A 65 7.09 -16.36 2.31
N PRO A 66 6.97 -15.67 3.46
CA PRO A 66 6.10 -14.50 3.58
C PRO A 66 6.63 -13.33 2.73
N ILE A 67 6.01 -13.09 1.58
CA ILE A 67 6.27 -11.99 0.67
C ILE A 67 5.17 -10.92 0.69
N THR A 68 3.91 -11.29 0.94
CA THR A 68 2.81 -10.31 1.02
C THR A 68 2.98 -9.23 2.10
N PRO A 69 3.64 -9.50 3.26
CA PRO A 69 3.91 -8.44 4.24
C PRO A 69 4.83 -7.33 3.71
N LEU A 70 5.62 -7.58 2.66
CA LEU A 70 6.51 -6.56 2.08
C LEU A 70 5.74 -5.40 1.41
N PHE A 71 4.48 -5.64 1.03
CA PHE A 71 3.61 -4.66 0.38
C PHE A 71 2.55 -4.10 1.33
N THR A 72 2.39 -4.71 2.50
CA THR A 72 1.31 -4.40 3.42
C THR A 72 1.72 -3.26 4.34
N PHE A 73 0.81 -2.32 4.54
CA PHE A 73 0.96 -1.19 5.46
C PHE A 73 -0.26 -1.06 6.34
N GLU A 74 -0.10 -0.43 7.50
CA GLU A 74 -1.18 -0.28 8.46
C GLU A 74 -1.59 1.18 8.58
N VAL A 75 -2.90 1.39 8.63
CA VAL A 75 -3.53 2.69 8.82
C VAL A 75 -4.39 2.63 10.08
N GLU A 76 -4.24 3.65 10.92
CA GLU A 76 -5.21 3.94 11.97
C GLU A 76 -6.28 4.87 11.41
N ASN A 77 -7.54 4.44 11.50
CA ASN A 77 -8.71 5.29 11.32
C ASN A 77 -9.15 5.80 12.69
N SER A 78 -9.16 7.11 12.89
CA SER A 78 -9.65 7.75 14.11
C SER A 78 -10.89 8.58 13.80
N ILE A 79 -11.93 8.37 14.61
CA ILE A 79 -13.20 9.09 14.53
C ILE A 79 -13.38 9.86 15.84
N TRP A 80 -13.42 11.18 15.75
CA TRP A 80 -13.71 12.07 16.86
C TRP A 80 -15.09 12.69 16.69
N CYS A 81 -15.95 12.57 17.69
CA CYS A 81 -17.27 13.20 17.71
C CYS A 81 -17.30 14.30 18.77
N ASP A 82 -17.57 15.54 18.36
CA ASP A 82 -17.57 16.68 19.28
C ASP A 82 -18.76 16.68 20.26
N LEU A 83 -19.87 16.03 19.90
CA LEU A 83 -21.01 15.88 20.81
C LEU A 83 -20.74 14.83 21.89
N CYS A 84 -20.22 13.68 21.49
CA CYS A 84 -19.96 12.58 22.42
C CYS A 84 -18.67 12.78 23.22
N LYS A 85 -17.79 13.71 22.80
CA LYS A 85 -16.42 13.90 23.33
C LYS A 85 -15.64 12.58 23.41
N LYS A 86 -15.86 11.71 22.42
CA LYS A 86 -15.28 10.38 22.32
C LYS A 86 -14.45 10.27 21.04
N CYS A 87 -13.29 9.63 21.18
CA CYS A 87 -12.46 9.16 20.08
C CYS A 87 -12.61 7.64 20.00
N THR A 88 -12.93 7.11 18.83
CA THR A 88 -12.79 5.69 18.54
C THR A 88 -11.74 5.52 17.46
N SER A 89 -10.88 4.52 17.62
CA SER A 89 -9.83 4.22 16.65
C SER A 89 -9.87 2.75 16.26
N SER A 90 -9.76 2.46 14.97
CA SER A 90 -9.55 1.12 14.41
C SER A 90 -8.25 1.07 13.62
N ARG A 91 -7.72 -0.13 13.43
CA ARG A 91 -6.55 -0.38 12.58
C ARG A 91 -6.96 -1.22 11.40
N GLU A 92 -6.45 -0.86 10.24
CA GLU A 92 -6.70 -1.54 8.99
C GLU A 92 -5.38 -1.84 8.28
N SER A 93 -5.24 -3.07 7.77
CA SER A 93 -4.12 -3.47 6.95
C SER A 93 -4.47 -3.29 5.48
N HIS A 94 -3.62 -2.57 4.75
CA HIS A 94 -3.81 -2.28 3.34
C HIS A 94 -2.66 -2.87 2.52
N PHE A 95 -3.00 -3.50 1.40
CA PHE A 95 -2.03 -3.95 0.40
C PHE A 95 -1.70 -2.84 -0.62
N MET A 96 -2.65 -1.93 -0.86
CA MET A 96 -2.58 -0.91 -1.89
C MET A 96 -3.41 0.31 -1.50
N ALA A 97 -2.93 1.50 -1.86
CA ALA A 97 -3.68 2.74 -1.69
C ALA A 97 -4.51 3.02 -2.95
N TYR A 98 -5.84 2.96 -2.84
CA TYR A 98 -6.77 3.32 -3.90
C TYR A 98 -7.09 4.81 -3.81
N THR A 99 -6.40 5.60 -4.61
CA THR A 99 -6.43 7.05 -4.52
C THR A 99 -7.33 7.68 -5.59
N PRO A 100 -7.98 8.82 -5.33
CA PRO A 100 -8.66 9.56 -6.39
C PRO A 100 -7.65 10.13 -7.40
N PHE A 101 -8.11 10.42 -8.61
CA PHE A 101 -7.27 11.06 -9.62
C PHE A 101 -6.79 12.45 -9.18
N ASN A 102 -5.50 12.70 -9.36
CA ASN A 102 -4.87 14.00 -9.31
C ASN A 102 -3.77 14.05 -10.37
N VAL A 103 -3.37 15.24 -10.79
CA VAL A 103 -2.30 15.43 -11.78
C VAL A 103 -0.93 14.94 -11.30
N HIS A 104 -0.70 14.77 -10.00
CA HIS A 104 0.49 14.11 -9.44
C HIS A 104 0.12 13.02 -8.44
N VAL A 105 0.91 11.95 -8.38
CA VAL A 105 0.70 10.85 -7.41
C VAL A 105 0.71 11.36 -5.95
N GLN A 106 1.59 12.30 -5.62
CA GLN A 106 1.61 12.90 -4.28
C GLN A 106 0.27 13.59 -3.96
N GLY A 107 -0.30 14.35 -4.89
CA GLY A 107 -1.60 15.00 -4.72
C GLY A 107 -2.77 14.01 -4.60
N SER A 108 -2.68 12.86 -5.27
CA SER A 108 -3.64 11.76 -5.09
C SER A 108 -3.59 11.19 -3.66
N LEU A 109 -2.39 11.06 -3.09
CA LEU A 109 -2.19 10.63 -1.71
C LEU A 109 -2.64 11.69 -0.70
N ASP A 110 -2.41 12.98 -1.00
CA ASP A 110 -2.88 14.08 -0.16
C ASP A 110 -4.41 14.02 -0.02
N LEU A 111 -5.12 13.74 -1.11
CA LEU A 111 -6.58 13.54 -1.09
C LEU A 111 -6.99 12.27 -0.34
N TYR A 112 -6.26 11.16 -0.51
CA TYR A 112 -6.56 9.88 0.14
C TYR A 112 -6.41 9.94 1.67
N PHE A 113 -5.37 10.61 2.18
CA PHE A 113 -5.11 10.74 3.62
C PHE A 113 -5.68 12.03 4.23
N LYS A 114 -6.46 12.81 3.47
CA LYS A 114 -7.08 14.04 3.97
C LYS A 114 -8.07 13.71 5.08
N SER A 115 -7.92 14.37 6.22
CA SER A 115 -8.95 14.35 7.26
C SER A 115 -10.19 15.11 6.77
N TYR A 116 -11.37 14.59 7.03
CA TYR A 116 -12.62 15.21 6.62
C TYR A 116 -13.63 15.24 7.76
N GLN A 117 -14.52 16.23 7.65
CA GLN A 117 -15.58 16.47 8.60
C GLN A 117 -16.90 16.00 7.99
N THR A 118 -17.72 15.32 8.77
CA THR A 118 -19.04 14.85 8.34
C THR A 118 -20.10 15.07 9.44
N PRO A 119 -21.38 15.24 9.09
CA PRO A 119 -22.45 15.46 10.08
C PRO A 119 -22.78 14.18 10.85
N CYS A 120 -22.90 14.27 12.18
CA CYS A 120 -23.40 13.18 13.04
C CYS A 120 -24.45 13.65 14.08
N GLY A 121 -25.36 14.54 13.68
CA GLY A 121 -26.13 15.34 14.65
C GLY A 121 -25.29 16.47 15.29
N GLY A 122 -23.98 16.52 14.99
CA GLY A 122 -22.98 17.55 15.28
C GLY A 122 -21.76 17.38 14.36
N GLU A 123 -20.58 17.86 14.74
CA GLU A 123 -19.34 17.72 13.95
C GLU A 123 -18.60 16.41 14.28
N MET A 124 -18.34 15.58 13.26
CA MET A 124 -17.51 14.38 13.36
C MET A 124 -16.28 14.52 12.47
N TRP A 125 -15.11 14.28 13.04
CA TRP A 125 -13.81 14.34 12.36
C TRP A 125 -13.29 12.93 12.13
N ILE A 126 -13.00 12.60 10.87
CA ILE A 126 -12.40 11.33 10.47
C ILE A 126 -10.97 11.61 10.00
N SER A 127 -10.01 10.84 10.53
CA SER A 127 -8.59 10.95 10.20
C SER A 127 -7.98 9.58 9.96
N ASN A 128 -7.30 9.43 8.82
CA ASN A 128 -6.53 8.25 8.48
C ASN A 128 -5.05 8.55 8.59
N LYS A 129 -4.32 7.77 9.41
CA LYS A 129 -2.87 7.96 9.60
C LYS A 129 -2.11 6.65 9.49
N ILE A 130 -0.99 6.69 8.78
CA ILE A 130 -0.13 5.51 8.60
C ILE A 130 0.61 5.24 9.91
N ILE A 131 0.55 4.01 10.39
CA ILE A 131 1.24 3.55 11.61
C ILE A 131 2.36 2.53 11.32
N SER A 132 2.34 1.91 10.14
CA SER A 132 3.41 1.03 9.65
C SER A 132 3.63 1.23 8.15
N LEU A 133 4.88 1.21 7.70
CA LEU A 133 5.26 1.40 6.30
C LEU A 133 5.53 0.07 5.60
N PRO A 134 5.10 -0.09 4.32
CA PRO A 134 5.46 -1.26 3.54
C PRO A 134 6.87 -1.10 2.96
N SER A 135 7.55 -2.21 2.68
CA SER A 135 8.83 -2.15 1.94
C SER A 135 8.63 -1.63 0.51
N PHE A 136 7.54 -2.06 -0.12
CA PHE A 136 7.10 -1.62 -1.45
C PHE A 136 5.70 -1.04 -1.37
N PHE A 137 5.55 0.23 -1.74
CA PHE A 137 4.26 0.91 -1.68
C PHE A 137 3.58 0.89 -3.04
N ILE A 138 2.37 0.32 -3.10
CA ILE A 138 1.56 0.25 -4.31
C ILE A 138 0.45 1.29 -4.23
N VAL A 139 0.32 2.09 -5.29
CA VAL A 139 -0.72 3.12 -5.42
C VAL A 139 -1.48 2.89 -6.71
N THR A 140 -2.81 2.83 -6.61
CA THR A 140 -3.71 2.84 -7.75
C THR A 140 -4.36 4.21 -7.86
N ILE A 141 -4.35 4.77 -9.07
CA ILE A 141 -4.99 6.05 -9.38
C ILE A 141 -6.37 5.79 -9.96
N GLY A 142 -7.41 6.27 -9.28
CA GLY A 142 -8.81 6.17 -9.68
C GLY A 142 -9.11 7.00 -10.91
N ARG A 143 -8.91 6.40 -12.09
CA ARG A 143 -9.09 7.05 -13.40
C ARG A 143 -10.48 6.88 -14.00
N ILE A 144 -11.42 6.23 -13.31
CA ILE A 144 -12.78 6.04 -13.79
C ILE A 144 -13.72 6.94 -13.01
N VAL A 145 -14.53 7.72 -13.71
CA VAL A 145 -15.53 8.63 -13.13
C VAL A 145 -16.90 8.24 -13.64
N PHE A 146 -17.89 8.22 -12.76
CA PHE A 146 -19.29 8.02 -13.11
C PHE A 146 -19.98 9.39 -13.21
N LYS A 147 -20.52 9.71 -14.40
CA LYS A 147 -21.23 10.97 -14.66
C LYS A 147 -22.36 10.71 -15.65
N ASN A 148 -23.53 11.31 -15.45
CA ASN A 148 -24.68 11.16 -16.37
C ASN A 148 -24.95 9.69 -16.75
N GLU A 149 -24.97 8.79 -15.76
CA GLU A 149 -25.20 7.34 -15.95
C GLU A 149 -24.15 6.60 -16.79
N ASN A 150 -23.00 7.22 -17.06
CA ASN A 150 -21.94 6.66 -17.88
C ASN A 150 -20.59 6.68 -17.17
N PHE A 151 -19.74 5.69 -17.49
CA PHE A 151 -18.36 5.61 -17.02
C PHE A 151 -17.39 6.25 -18.02
N TYR A 152 -16.63 7.24 -17.53
CA TYR A 152 -15.61 7.94 -18.31
C TYR A 152 -14.23 7.64 -17.77
N LYS A 153 -13.27 7.38 -18.67
CA LYS A 153 -11.85 7.24 -18.32
C LYS A 153 -11.18 8.61 -18.40
N ILE A 154 -10.50 8.99 -17.32
CA ILE A 154 -9.58 10.13 -17.29
C ILE A 154 -8.29 9.72 -18.00
N THR A 155 -8.04 10.34 -19.15
CA THR A 155 -6.87 10.09 -20.00
C THR A 155 -5.70 11.03 -19.73
N ASP A 156 -5.88 12.01 -18.84
CA ASP A 156 -4.86 12.99 -18.51
C ASP A 156 -3.60 12.31 -17.95
N SER A 157 -2.45 12.88 -18.32
CA SER A 157 -1.15 12.48 -17.79
C SER A 157 -1.08 12.71 -16.28
N VAL A 158 -0.36 11.81 -15.59
CA VAL A 158 -0.09 11.93 -14.14
C VAL A 158 1.41 12.02 -13.95
N GLY A 159 1.86 13.06 -13.25
CA GLY A 159 3.23 13.21 -12.80
C GLY A 159 3.55 12.18 -11.73
N VAL A 160 4.64 11.44 -11.94
CA VAL A 160 5.10 10.37 -11.06
C VAL A 160 6.48 10.74 -10.55
N ASP A 161 6.51 11.45 -9.42
CA ASP A 161 7.71 11.92 -8.74
C ASP A 161 8.01 11.08 -7.49
N GLN A 162 9.10 11.39 -6.79
CA GLN A 162 9.36 10.79 -5.47
C GLN A 162 8.16 11.03 -4.54
N ILE A 163 7.70 9.98 -3.88
CA ILE A 163 6.58 10.04 -2.93
C ILE A 163 7.14 10.24 -1.52
N ASN A 164 6.51 11.12 -0.74
CA ASN A 164 6.81 11.34 0.67
C ASN A 164 5.58 11.09 1.54
N LEU A 165 5.64 10.04 2.37
CA LEU A 165 4.55 9.67 3.28
C LEU A 165 4.65 10.31 4.68
N SER A 166 5.73 11.07 4.97
CA SER A 166 5.91 11.74 6.29
C SER A 166 4.66 12.49 6.77
N PRO A 167 3.95 13.29 5.94
CA PRO A 167 2.80 14.06 6.38
C PRO A 167 1.60 13.21 6.84
N TYR A 168 1.57 11.95 6.42
CA TYR A 168 0.46 11.02 6.69
C TYR A 168 0.74 10.08 7.86
N LEU A 169 1.97 10.08 8.38
CA LEU A 169 2.32 9.28 9.54
C LEU A 169 1.52 9.73 10.77
N ARG A 170 1.14 8.77 11.60
CA ARG A 170 0.61 9.05 12.94
C ARG A 170 1.73 9.68 13.77
N LYS A 171 1.43 10.80 14.43
CA LYS A 171 2.39 11.44 15.33
C LYS A 171 2.65 10.57 16.55
N ALA A 172 3.89 10.57 17.03
CA ALA A 172 4.24 9.93 18.29
C ALA A 172 3.39 10.49 19.45
N LYS A 173 3.04 9.62 20.42
CA LYS A 173 2.26 10.00 21.61
C LYS A 173 3.12 10.54 22.76
N ILE A 174 4.26 11.14 22.44
CA ILE A 174 5.18 11.74 23.41
C ILE A 174 5.13 13.27 23.32
N SER A 175 5.57 13.95 24.38
CA SER A 175 5.64 15.40 24.38
C SER A 175 6.67 15.91 23.34
N ASN A 176 6.46 17.12 22.84
CA ASN A 176 7.39 17.74 21.88
C ASN A 176 8.81 17.86 22.45
N PHE A 177 8.97 18.03 23.77
CA PHE A 177 10.28 18.06 24.42
C PHE A 177 11.10 16.79 24.11
N PHE A 178 10.51 15.61 24.34
CA PHE A 178 11.18 14.33 24.05
C PHE A 178 11.40 14.12 22.54
N THR A 179 10.47 14.56 21.70
CA THR A 179 10.66 14.54 20.24
C THR A 179 11.88 15.35 19.81
N GLN A 180 12.08 16.54 20.39
CA GLN A 180 13.26 17.37 20.07
C GLN A 180 14.54 16.74 20.60
N GLU A 181 14.53 16.16 21.80
CA GLU A 181 15.68 15.45 22.36
C GLU A 181 16.15 14.30 21.44
N LEU A 182 15.20 13.48 20.97
CA LEU A 182 15.49 12.40 20.02
C LEU A 182 16.02 12.93 18.68
N LYS A 183 15.49 14.05 18.18
CA LYS A 183 16.00 14.71 16.97
C LYS A 183 17.45 15.18 17.14
N VAL A 184 17.81 15.75 18.30
CA VAL A 184 19.20 16.15 18.61
C VAL A 184 20.13 14.94 18.65
N LYS A 185 19.64 13.79 19.10
CA LYS A 185 20.35 12.51 19.10
C LYS A 185 20.45 11.86 17.70
N GLY A 186 19.86 12.46 16.68
CA GLY A 186 19.99 12.05 15.28
C GLY A 186 18.86 11.17 14.76
N PHE A 187 17.80 10.92 15.54
CA PHE A 187 16.63 10.18 15.05
C PHE A 187 15.77 11.06 14.14
N THR A 188 15.33 10.49 13.02
CA THR A 188 14.46 11.18 12.07
C THR A 188 13.01 11.21 12.56
N GLU A 189 12.24 12.18 12.07
CA GLU A 189 10.82 12.29 12.43
C GLU A 189 9.99 11.05 12.04
N GLY A 190 10.33 10.39 10.93
CA GLY A 190 9.69 9.14 10.54
C GLY A 190 9.94 8.01 11.53
N GLU A 191 11.19 7.85 11.99
CA GLU A 191 11.58 6.85 12.98
C GLU A 191 10.85 7.07 14.32
N ILE A 192 10.82 8.32 14.79
CA ILE A 192 10.14 8.69 16.04
C ILE A 192 8.63 8.41 15.92
N ASN A 193 7.99 8.87 14.85
CA ASN A 193 6.55 8.74 14.67
C ASN A 193 6.10 7.27 14.55
N LEU A 194 6.82 6.46 13.77
CA LEU A 194 6.45 5.06 13.56
C LEU A 194 6.65 4.23 14.82
N ALA A 195 7.84 4.31 15.45
CA ALA A 195 8.19 3.47 16.59
C ALA A 195 7.43 3.85 17.87
N LEU A 196 7.01 5.11 18.02
CA LEU A 196 6.42 5.64 19.25
C LEU A 196 4.95 6.10 19.10
N SER A 197 4.30 5.70 18.01
CA SER A 197 2.88 5.99 17.73
C SER A 197 1.90 5.42 18.77
N ASP A 198 2.28 4.34 19.44
CA ASP A 198 1.47 3.62 20.44
C ASP A 198 2.04 3.68 21.85
N THR A 199 3.09 4.46 22.05
CA THR A 199 3.84 4.48 23.29
C THR A 199 3.40 5.63 24.18
N ASN A 200 2.81 5.30 25.32
CA ASN A 200 2.55 6.27 26.39
C ASN A 200 3.65 6.27 27.47
N ASN A 201 4.62 5.34 27.38
CA ASN A 201 5.72 5.22 28.34
C ASN A 201 6.94 6.04 27.86
N PHE A 202 7.52 6.83 28.76
CA PHE A 202 8.65 7.72 28.46
C PHE A 202 10.02 7.04 28.63
N GLU A 203 10.04 5.77 29.04
CA GLU A 203 11.27 5.00 29.25
C GLU A 203 11.74 4.30 27.97
N ASN A 204 13.06 4.22 27.80
CA ASN A 204 13.76 3.48 26.74
C ASN A 204 13.33 3.85 25.31
N LEU A 205 13.02 5.13 25.06
CA LEU A 205 12.54 5.60 23.75
C LEU A 205 13.52 5.30 22.60
N GLU A 206 14.82 5.45 22.83
CA GLU A 206 15.88 5.19 21.84
C GLU A 206 15.97 3.71 21.47
N GLU A 207 16.04 2.85 22.49
CA GLU A 207 16.11 1.40 22.31
C GLU A 207 14.91 0.90 21.50
N ARG A 208 13.71 1.42 21.77
CA ARG A 208 12.50 1.07 21.01
C ARG A 208 12.56 1.52 19.56
N ILE A 209 13.10 2.70 19.27
CA ILE A 209 13.31 3.15 17.90
C ILE A 209 14.30 2.21 17.20
N ASP A 210 15.40 1.85 17.85
CA ASP A 210 16.40 0.95 17.29
C ASP A 210 15.88 -0.48 17.06
N GLU A 211 15.07 -1.01 17.98
CA GLU A 211 14.37 -2.28 17.79
C GLU A 211 13.40 -2.22 16.61
N TYR A 212 12.61 -1.15 16.51
CA TYR A 212 11.68 -0.97 15.39
C TYR A 212 12.44 -0.92 14.05
N ARG A 213 13.56 -0.19 13.98
CA ARG A 213 14.40 -0.09 12.76
C ARG A 213 14.97 -1.43 12.29
N LYS A 214 15.24 -2.36 13.20
CA LYS A 214 15.75 -3.71 12.86
C LYS A 214 14.70 -4.55 12.14
N MET A 215 13.43 -4.33 12.44
CA MET A 215 12.32 -5.16 11.97
C MET A 215 11.47 -4.49 10.88
N HIS A 216 11.50 -3.15 10.81
CA HIS A 216 10.57 -2.38 10.00
C HIS A 216 11.25 -1.27 9.21
N LYS A 217 10.62 -0.87 8.10
CA LYS A 217 11.03 0.30 7.34
C LYS A 217 10.63 1.57 8.09
N THR A 218 11.58 2.50 8.22
CA THR A 218 11.35 3.78 8.90
C THR A 218 11.45 5.01 8.00
N ASN A 219 12.05 4.89 6.81
CA ASN A 219 12.13 5.99 5.86
C ASN A 219 10.82 6.08 5.02
N PRO A 220 10.01 7.14 5.16
CA PRO A 220 8.73 7.30 4.48
C PRO A 220 8.85 7.82 3.04
N LYS A 221 10.06 7.98 2.51
CA LYS A 221 10.29 8.40 1.13
C LYS A 221 10.45 7.20 0.21
N TYR A 222 9.80 7.26 -0.96
CA TYR A 222 9.80 6.20 -1.97
C TYR A 222 10.20 6.74 -3.33
N GLY A 223 11.19 6.10 -3.94
CA GLY A 223 11.45 6.24 -5.37
C GLY A 223 10.49 5.36 -6.18
N ILE A 224 10.41 5.62 -7.48
CA ILE A 224 9.54 4.88 -8.39
C ILE A 224 10.21 3.58 -8.81
N GLY A 225 9.55 2.44 -8.50
CA GLY A 225 10.03 1.11 -8.89
C GLY A 225 9.48 0.60 -10.23
N GLY A 226 8.32 1.11 -10.67
CA GLY A 226 7.67 0.72 -11.91
C GLY A 226 6.26 1.31 -12.02
N ALA A 227 5.66 1.20 -13.21
CA ALA A 227 4.29 1.65 -13.47
C ALA A 227 3.57 0.68 -14.40
N ILE A 228 2.29 0.43 -14.13
CA ILE A 228 1.39 -0.31 -15.02
C ILE A 228 0.46 0.72 -15.68
N ILE A 229 0.47 0.76 -17.01
CA ILE A 229 -0.27 1.76 -17.79
C ILE A 229 -1.27 1.04 -18.68
N HIS A 230 -2.55 1.42 -18.57
CA HIS A 230 -3.58 0.97 -19.50
C HIS A 230 -3.76 1.99 -20.63
N SER A 231 -3.38 1.60 -21.85
CA SER A 231 -3.67 2.34 -23.08
C SER A 231 -4.97 1.85 -23.71
N GLY A 232 -5.87 2.76 -24.10
CA GLY A 232 -7.18 2.43 -24.68
C GLY A 232 -8.34 3.11 -23.95
N ASN A 233 -9.56 2.95 -24.48
CA ASN A 233 -10.79 3.49 -23.90
C ASN A 233 -11.26 2.64 -22.70
N SER A 234 -12.19 3.17 -21.89
CA SER A 234 -12.95 2.33 -20.97
C SER A 234 -13.63 1.22 -21.76
N MET A 235 -13.72 0.01 -21.18
CA MET A 235 -14.60 -1.01 -21.73
C MET A 235 -16.01 -0.39 -21.83
N LYS A 236 -16.62 -0.49 -23.01
CA LYS A 236 -18.07 -0.28 -23.15
C LYS A 236 -18.74 -1.43 -22.40
N GLY A 237 -18.90 -1.28 -21.09
CA GLY A 237 -19.75 -2.16 -20.30
C GLY A 237 -21.19 -1.88 -20.70
N ILE A 238 -21.81 -2.81 -21.42
CA ILE A 238 -23.26 -2.96 -21.40
C ILE A 238 -23.57 -3.45 -19.99
N LEU A 239 -24.22 -2.62 -19.17
CA LEU A 239 -24.99 -3.12 -18.03
C LEU A 239 -26.26 -3.77 -18.56
#